data_AF-A0A0A0EJV2-F1
#
_entry.id   AF-A0A0A0EJV2-F1
#
_cell.length_a   1.000
_cell.length_b   1.000
_cell.length_c   1.000
_cell.angle_alpha   90.00
_cell.angle_beta   90.00
_cell.angle_gamma   90.00
#
_symmetry.space_group_name_H-M   'P 1'
#
loop_
_entity.id
_entity.type
_entity.pdbx_description
1 polymer ?
#
loop_
_entity_poly.entity_id
_entity_poly.type
_entity_poly.pdbx_seq_one_letter_code
_entity_poly.pdbx_strand_id
1 'polypeptide(L)'
;MTDDSSQKPTVQIALRLSPDLRDRIKGAAQSNNRSVNSELIAVLEEKYPAPRRLSAVAQDLLETIRAYEKKTGVRFYDAVGPEKAEELKVQLKTLVALMDTKLEEIDRENTPPTT
;
A
#
# COMPACT_ATOMS: atom_id res chain seq x y z
N MET A 1 30.59 2.99 7.63
CA MET A 1 29.83 4.14 7.10
C MET A 1 29.07 3.62 5.88
N THR A 2 27.89 3.05 6.11
CA THR A 2 27.10 2.39 5.07
C THR A 2 25.90 3.27 4.79
N ASP A 3 25.96 3.97 3.66
CA ASP A 3 24.86 4.76 3.13
C ASP A 3 23.97 3.81 2.31
N ASP A 4 22.89 3.34 2.92
CA ASP A 4 21.81 2.59 2.25
C ASP A 4 20.79 3.61 1.74
N SER A 5 21.11 4.25 0.62
CA SER A 5 20.17 5.09 -0.11
C SER A 5 19.58 4.31 -1.28
N SER A 6 18.79 3.29 -0.98
CA SER A 6 17.89 2.63 -1.93
C SER A 6 16.74 3.56 -2.33
N GLN A 7 17.04 4.73 -2.91
CA GLN A 7 16.04 5.63 -3.48
C GLN A 7 15.44 4.96 -4.72
N LYS A 8 14.14 4.67 -4.66
CA LYS A 8 13.38 4.20 -5.82
C LYS A 8 13.61 5.17 -6.99
N PRO A 9 13.80 4.68 -8.22
CA PRO A 9 14.01 5.53 -9.37
C PRO A 9 12.81 6.48 -9.54
N THR A 10 13.08 7.78 -9.54
CA THR A 10 12.05 8.80 -9.79
C THR A 10 11.93 9.06 -11.28
N VAL A 11 10.70 9.18 -11.78
CA VAL A 11 10.41 9.56 -13.17
C VAL A 11 9.92 11.00 -13.23
N GLN A 12 10.40 11.78 -14.21
CA GLN A 12 9.91 13.14 -14.47
C GLN A 12 8.84 13.11 -15.56
N ILE A 13 7.71 13.78 -15.31
CA ILE A 13 6.59 13.87 -16.26
C ILE A 13 6.39 15.32 -16.68
N ALA A 14 6.47 15.61 -17.98
CA ALA A 14 6.18 16.92 -18.54
C ALA A 14 4.69 17.07 -18.82
N LEU A 15 3.98 17.83 -17.97
CA LEU A 15 2.54 18.07 -18.11
C LEU A 15 2.25 19.34 -18.92
N ARG A 16 1.30 19.24 -19.86
CA ARG A 16 0.72 20.40 -20.54
C ARG A 16 -0.61 20.75 -19.86
N LEU A 17 -0.65 21.87 -19.17
CA LEU A 17 -1.82 22.33 -18.40
C LEU A 17 -2.35 23.64 -18.99
N SER A 18 -3.65 23.87 -18.87
CA SER A 18 -4.21 25.21 -19.12
C SER A 18 -3.71 26.19 -18.04
N PRO A 19 -3.61 27.50 -18.35
CA PRO A 19 -3.22 28.50 -17.37
C PRO A 19 -4.12 28.52 -16.13
N ASP A 20 -5.44 28.42 -16.31
CA ASP A 20 -6.43 28.36 -15.22
C ASP A 20 -6.18 27.20 -14.26
N LEU A 21 -5.94 25.99 -14.80
CA LEU A 21 -5.69 24.82 -13.97
C LEU A 21 -4.38 24.96 -13.17
N ARG A 22 -3.35 25.55 -13.78
CA ARG A 22 -2.08 25.83 -13.09
C ARG A 22 -2.28 26.76 -11.91
N ASP A 23 -3.05 27.83 -12.08
CA ASP A 23 -3.30 28.81 -11.03
C ASP A 23 -4.11 28.22 -9.88
N ARG A 24 -5.10 27.38 -10.19
CA ARG A 24 -5.86 26.62 -9.18
C ARG A 24 -4.98 25.69 -8.36
N ILE A 25 -4.08 24.94 -8.98
CA ILE A 25 -3.12 24.07 -8.28
C ILE A 25 -2.19 24.90 -7.40
N LYS A 26 -1.71 26.05 -7.89
CA LYS A 26 -0.86 26.96 -7.10
C LYS A 26 -1.58 27.50 -5.87
N GLY A 27 -2.85 27.86 -6.00
CA GLY A 27 -3.69 28.28 -4.87
C GLY A 27 -3.84 27.18 -3.82
N ALA A 28 -4.14 25.94 -4.24
CA ALA A 28 -4.26 24.79 -3.35
C ALA A 28 -2.93 24.45 -2.64
N ALA A 29 -1.81 24.50 -3.37
CA ALA A 29 -0.49 24.29 -2.80
C ALA A 29 -0.17 25.34 -1.71
N GLN A 30 -0.51 26.61 -1.96
CA GLN A 30 -0.31 27.69 -0.99
C GLN A 30 -1.18 27.51 0.27
N SER A 31 -2.46 27.15 0.12
CA SER A 31 -3.33 26.89 1.28
C SER A 31 -2.86 25.69 2.11
N ASN A 32 -2.23 24.71 1.47
CA ASN A 32 -1.73 23.50 2.10
C ASN A 32 -0.27 23.62 2.61
N ASN A 33 0.35 24.80 2.48
CA ASN A 33 1.76 25.04 2.82
C ASN A 33 2.72 24.05 2.13
N ARG A 34 2.45 23.74 0.85
CA ARG A 34 3.20 22.78 0.03
C ARG A 34 3.78 23.45 -1.21
N SER A 35 4.82 22.85 -1.78
CA SER A 35 5.24 23.18 -3.15
C SER A 35 4.19 22.69 -4.14
N VAL A 36 4.12 23.32 -5.32
CA VAL A 36 3.22 22.88 -6.41
C VAL A 36 3.46 21.41 -6.77
N ASN A 37 4.72 20.96 -6.79
CA ASN A 37 5.06 19.57 -7.08
C ASN A 37 4.58 18.64 -5.96
N SER A 38 4.77 19.03 -4.70
CA SER A 38 4.30 18.26 -3.54
C SER A 38 2.79 18.13 -3.51
N GLU A 39 2.07 19.18 -3.89
CA GLU A 39 0.61 19.14 -4.00
C GLU A 39 0.14 18.23 -5.12
N LEU A 40 0.78 18.30 -6.30
CA LEU A 40 0.46 17.42 -7.41
C LEU A 40 0.69 15.94 -7.05
N ILE A 41 1.81 15.63 -6.40
CA ILE A 41 2.10 14.27 -5.92
C ILE A 41 1.03 13.83 -4.93
N ALA A 42 0.68 14.66 -3.94
CA ALA A 42 -0.33 14.31 -2.94
C ALA A 42 -1.70 13.98 -3.57
N VAL A 43 -2.16 14.79 -4.53
CA VAL A 43 -3.42 14.54 -5.25
C VAL A 43 -3.34 13.26 -6.08
N LEU A 44 -2.20 12.99 -6.71
CA LEU A 44 -1.98 11.76 -7.47
C LEU A 44 -1.96 10.53 -6.56
N GLU A 45 -1.31 10.60 -5.40
CA GLU A 45 -1.28 9.50 -4.41
C GLU A 45 -2.66 9.25 -3.79
N GLU A 46 -3.47 10.29 -3.58
CA GLU A 46 -4.84 10.16 -3.14
C GLU A 46 -5.71 9.46 -4.20
N LYS A 47 -5.55 9.85 -5.47
CA LYS A 47 -6.34 9.32 -6.57
C LYS A 47 -5.89 7.92 -7.03
N TYR A 48 -4.60 7.65 -6.94
CA TYR A 48 -3.92 6.42 -7.34
C TYR A 48 -3.12 5.90 -6.14
N PRO A 49 -3.81 5.42 -5.08
CA PRO A 49 -3.12 4.93 -3.89
C PRO A 49 -2.22 3.75 -4.25
N ALA A 50 -1.08 3.68 -3.57
CA ALA A 50 -0.21 2.52 -3.68
C ALA A 50 -1.03 1.24 -3.38
N PRO A 51 -0.81 0.15 -4.13
CA PRO A 51 -1.46 -1.12 -3.83
C PRO A 51 -1.22 -1.45 -2.35
N ARG A 52 -2.30 -1.72 -1.60
CA ARG A 52 -2.16 -2.15 -0.22
C ARG A 52 -1.35 -3.44 -0.22
N ARG A 53 -0.18 -3.39 0.41
CA ARG A 53 0.62 -4.60 0.61
C ARG A 53 -0.15 -5.54 1.53
N LEU A 54 -0.09 -6.83 1.24
CA LEU A 54 -0.68 -7.86 2.11
C LEU A 54 -0.21 -7.70 3.56
N SER A 55 1.04 -7.28 3.75
CA SER A 55 1.60 -7.01 5.07
C SER A 55 0.83 -5.96 5.87
N ALA A 56 0.34 -4.89 5.21
CA ALA A 56 -0.47 -3.87 5.86
C ALA A 56 -1.84 -4.43 6.26
N VAL A 57 -2.47 -5.22 5.37
CA VAL A 57 -3.75 -5.88 5.66
C VAL A 57 -3.61 -6.90 6.81
N ALA A 58 -2.52 -7.67 6.83
CA ALA A 58 -2.22 -8.61 7.89
C ALA A 58 -1.98 -7.90 9.23
N GLN A 59 -1.35 -6.73 9.21
CA GLN A 59 -1.13 -5.92 10.40
C GLN A 59 -2.44 -5.37 10.97
N ASP A 60 -3.32 -4.82 10.13
CA ASP A 60 -4.66 -4.37 10.53
C ASP A 60 -5.48 -5.52 11.16
N LEU A 61 -5.39 -6.72 10.57
CA LEU A 61 -6.06 -7.91 11.09
C LEU A 61 -5.51 -8.33 12.46
N LEU A 62 -4.18 -8.31 12.65
CA LEU A 62 -3.54 -8.60 13.93
C LEU A 62 -3.95 -7.61 15.02
N GLU A 63 -4.04 -6.32 14.70
CA GLU A 63 -4.51 -5.30 15.64
C GLU A 63 -5.97 -5.52 16.02
N THR A 64 -6.81 -5.88 15.04
CA THR A 64 -8.22 -6.22 15.27
C THR A 64 -8.36 -7.43 16.19
N ILE A 65 -7.58 -8.49 15.96
CA ILE A 65 -7.54 -9.68 16.82
C ILE A 65 -7.13 -9.31 18.23
N ARG A 66 -6.05 -8.53 18.41
CA ARG A 66 -5.59 -8.08 19.74
C ARG A 66 -6.64 -7.25 20.46
N ALA A 67 -7.33 -6.36 19.76
CA ALA A 67 -8.41 -5.56 20.32
C ALA A 67 -9.58 -6.44 20.80
N TYR A 68 -9.92 -7.47 20.03
CA TYR A 68 -10.91 -8.47 20.41
C TYR A 68 -10.49 -9.23 21.66
N GLU A 69 -9.27 -9.78 21.70
CA GLU A 69 -8.74 -10.52 22.86
C GLU A 69 -8.71 -9.65 24.12
N LYS A 70 -8.30 -8.39 24.01
CA LYS A 70 -8.32 -7.44 25.13
C LYS A 70 -9.72 -7.16 25.65
N LYS A 71 -10.71 -7.09 24.76
CA LYS A 71 -12.11 -6.81 25.12
C LYS A 71 -12.80 -8.01 25.77
N THR A 72 -12.52 -9.22 25.29
CA THR A 72 -13.21 -10.44 25.73
C THR A 72 -12.44 -11.22 26.81
N GLY A 73 -11.14 -10.99 26.94
CA GLY A 73 -10.25 -11.78 27.80
C GLY A 73 -9.97 -13.18 27.27
N VAL A 74 -10.50 -13.53 26.10
CA VAL A 74 -10.36 -14.84 25.47
C VAL A 74 -9.35 -14.72 24.33
N ARG A 75 -8.34 -15.59 24.31
CA ARG A 75 -7.44 -15.62 23.14
C ARG A 75 -8.24 -16.02 21.92
N PHE A 76 -7.95 -15.41 20.79
CA PHE A 76 -8.63 -15.66 19.54
C PHE A 76 -8.55 -17.14 19.15
N TYR A 77 -7.39 -17.77 19.40
CA TYR A 77 -7.22 -19.21 19.22
C TYR A 77 -8.21 -20.04 20.02
N ASP A 78 -8.45 -19.67 21.28
CA ASP A 78 -9.36 -20.39 22.19
C ASP A 78 -10.83 -20.15 21.82
N ALA A 79 -11.16 -18.96 21.31
CA ALA A 79 -12.51 -18.61 20.85
C ALA A 79 -12.90 -19.34 19.55
N VAL A 80 -11.94 -19.54 18.66
CA VAL A 80 -12.16 -20.13 17.34
C VAL A 80 -12.03 -21.66 17.39
N GLY A 81 -11.23 -22.18 18.32
CA GLY A 81 -10.97 -23.60 18.48
C GLY A 81 -9.89 -24.13 17.50
N PRO A 82 -9.22 -25.24 17.85
CA PRO A 82 -8.02 -25.72 17.14
C PRO A 82 -8.31 -26.13 15.69
N GLU A 83 -9.45 -26.78 15.42
CA GLU A 83 -9.82 -27.21 14.06
C GLU A 83 -9.99 -26.02 13.13
N LYS A 84 -10.73 -25.00 13.58
CA LYS A 84 -10.99 -23.81 12.78
C LYS A 84 -9.75 -22.92 12.65
N ALA A 85 -8.88 -22.90 13.67
CA ALA A 85 -7.58 -22.23 13.60
C ALA A 85 -6.65 -22.87 12.55
N GLU A 86 -6.62 -24.20 12.46
CA GLU A 86 -5.81 -24.89 11.45
C GLU A 86 -6.40 -24.69 10.03
N GLU A 87 -7.73 -24.70 9.88
CA GLU A 87 -8.40 -24.34 8.61
C GLU A 87 -8.00 -22.93 8.15
N LEU A 88 -8.10 -21.93 9.03
CA LEU A 88 -7.73 -20.55 8.72
C LEU A 88 -6.25 -20.42 8.35
N LYS A 89 -5.37 -21.17 9.02
CA LYS A 89 -3.93 -21.21 8.70
C LYS A 89 -3.67 -21.82 7.33
N VAL A 90 -4.40 -22.86 6.94
CA VAL A 90 -4.32 -23.42 5.58
C VAL A 90 -4.79 -22.41 4.56
N GLN A 91 -5.95 -21.76 4.78
CA GLN A 91 -6.48 -20.73 3.90
C GLN A 91 -5.51 -19.55 3.73
N LEU A 92 -4.88 -19.10 4.82
CA LEU A 92 -3.90 -18.04 4.79
C LEU A 92 -2.66 -18.44 3.99
N LYS A 93 -2.14 -19.66 4.16
CA LYS A 93 -1.01 -20.18 3.36
C LYS A 93 -1.35 -20.24 1.88
N THR A 94 -2.53 -20.72 1.52
CA THR A 94 -3.00 -20.77 0.13
C THR A 94 -3.12 -19.37 -0.45
N LEU A 95 -3.67 -18.42 0.31
CA LEU A 95 -3.79 -17.03 -0.11
C LEU A 95 -2.41 -16.39 -0.35
N VAL A 96 -1.44 -16.61 0.56
CA VAL A 96 -0.07 -16.11 0.39
C VAL A 96 0.56 -16.67 -0.89
N ALA A 97 0.47 -17.98 -1.14
CA ALA A 97 1.03 -18.60 -2.33
C ALA A 97 0.38 -18.08 -3.64
N LEU A 98 -0.93 -17.86 -3.64
CA LEU A 98 -1.65 -17.24 -4.76
C LEU A 98 -1.19 -15.80 -4.99
N MET A 99 -0.92 -15.05 -3.92
CA MET A 99 -0.46 -13.68 -4.01
C MET A 99 0.98 -13.57 -4.52
N ASP A 100 1.88 -14.46 -4.09
CA ASP A 100 3.25 -14.51 -4.60
C ASP A 100 3.23 -14.77 -6.12
N THR A 101 2.40 -15.72 -6.57
CA THR A 101 2.24 -16.04 -8.00
C THR A 101 1.71 -14.83 -8.79
N LYS A 102 0.69 -14.15 -8.26
CA LYS A 102 0.10 -12.94 -8.87
C LYS A 102 1.07 -11.77 -8.92
N LEU A 103 1.90 -11.59 -7.90
CA LEU A 103 2.93 -10.55 -7.88
C LEU A 103 3.99 -10.82 -8.94
N GLU A 104 4.43 -12.06 -9.11
CA GLU A 104 5.36 -12.45 -10.18
C GLU A 104 4.78 -12.25 -11.60
N GLU A 105 3.47 -12.41 -11.79
CA GLU A 105 2.79 -12.09 -13.05
C GLU A 105 2.81 -10.58 -13.32
N ILE A 106 2.47 -9.77 -12.32
CA ILE A 106 2.48 -8.30 -12.42
C ILE A 106 3.90 -7.78 -12.70
N ASP A 107 4.92 -8.34 -12.04
CA ASP A 107 6.31 -7.94 -12.27
C ASP A 107 6.77 -8.29 -13.71
N ARG A 108 6.32 -9.43 -14.25
CA ARG A 108 6.58 -9.82 -15.65
C ARG A 108 5.89 -8.92 -16.66
N GLU A 109 4.66 -8.47 -16.39
CA GLU A 109 3.93 -7.55 -17.27
C GLU A 109 4.49 -6.12 -17.23
N ASN A 110 5.14 -5.72 -16.13
CA ASN A 110 5.70 -4.38 -15.96
C ASN A 110 7.19 -4.26 -16.33
N THR A 111 7.88 -5.36 -16.67
CA THR A 111 9.23 -5.28 -17.25
C THR A 111 9.18 -4.79 -18.70
N PRO A 112 9.80 -3.64 -19.04
CA PRO A 112 9.84 -3.16 -20.42
C PRO A 112 10.67 -4.12 -21.30
N PRO A 113 10.35 -4.26 -22.59
CA PRO A 113 11.13 -5.12 -23.48
C PRO A 113 12.57 -4.61 -23.55
N THR A 114 13.52 -5.48 -23.23
CA THR A 114 14.95 -5.24 -23.45
C THR A 114 15.16 -4.96 -24.92
N THR A 115 15.45 -3.69 -25.26
CA THR A 115 15.87 -3.28 -26.61
C THR A 115 17.38 -3.17 -26.65
#